data_AF-N6YFK5-F1
#
_entry.id   AF-N6YFK5-F1
#
_cell.length_a   1.000
_cell.length_b   1.000
_cell.length_c   1.000
_cell.angle_alpha   90.00
_cell.angle_beta   90.00
_cell.angle_gamma   90.00
#
_symmetry.space_group_name_H-M   'P 1'
#
loop_
_entity.id
_entity.type
_entity.pdbx_description
1 polymer ?
#
loop_
_entity_poly.entity_id
_entity_poly.type
_entity_poly.pdbx_seq_one_letter_code
_entity_poly.pdbx_strand_id
1 'polypeptide(L)'
;MNDSPVSLSRADRRKFEKAMRRSPRAPRAARKRGDLPLRLLPWNIHGVWAPLDRILAKLELDGTAEYSGGEPVLYDPGTNDWHNSAQAIRGIADFHEVAALRKGWTINTEPITRFARLLELDDEITQQDIDDVRSCSVVLRTLAGSLTLREARAYLDETCIKIEIEKAGLTESPA
;
A
#
# COMPACT_ATOMS: atom_id res chain seq x y z
N MET A 1 -19.12 28.57 -68.72
CA MET A 1 -18.95 28.27 -67.28
C MET A 1 -17.45 28.23 -67.03
N ASN A 2 -16.89 29.28 -66.42
CA ASN A 2 -15.45 29.40 -66.17
C ASN A 2 -15.11 28.75 -64.83
N ASP A 3 -14.38 27.64 -64.86
CA ASP A 3 -13.72 27.06 -63.69
C ASP A 3 -12.36 27.73 -63.51
N SER A 4 -12.29 28.72 -62.62
CA SER A 4 -11.02 29.29 -62.17
C SER A 4 -10.52 28.47 -60.97
N PRO A 5 -9.30 27.89 -61.01
CA PRO A 5 -8.76 27.17 -59.86
C PRO A 5 -8.50 28.17 -58.73
N VAL A 6 -9.16 27.98 -57.59
CA VAL A 6 -8.98 28.80 -56.39
C VAL A 6 -7.51 28.74 -55.95
N SER A 7 -6.75 29.80 -56.20
CA SER A 7 -5.36 29.89 -55.80
C SER A 7 -5.27 30.15 -54.29
N LEU A 8 -4.88 29.14 -53.52
CA LEU A 8 -4.59 29.28 -52.08
C LEU A 8 -3.56 30.40 -51.84
N SER A 9 -3.88 31.33 -50.93
CA SER A 9 -3.00 32.40 -50.50
C SER A 9 -1.68 31.85 -49.93
N ARG A 10 -0.58 32.60 -50.07
CA ARG A 10 0.74 32.24 -49.50
C ARG A 10 0.66 31.93 -48.00
N ALA A 11 -0.22 32.61 -47.28
CA ALA A 11 -0.44 32.38 -45.85
C ALA A 11 -1.05 31.01 -45.59
N ASP A 12 -2.01 30.58 -46.42
CA ASP A 12 -2.67 29.28 -46.29
C ASP A 12 -1.74 28.15 -46.68
N ARG A 13 -0.94 28.33 -47.74
CA ARG A 13 0.12 27.37 -48.11
C ARG A 13 1.11 27.14 -46.97
N ARG A 14 1.55 28.21 -46.29
CA ARG A 14 2.46 28.10 -45.13
C ARG A 14 1.81 27.40 -43.93
N LYS A 15 0.52 27.63 -43.68
CA LYS A 15 -0.22 26.93 -42.61
C LYS A 15 -0.34 25.44 -42.91
N PHE A 16 -0.67 25.09 -44.15
CA PHE A 16 -0.73 23.70 -44.61
C PHE A 16 0.63 23.01 -44.53
N GLU A 17 1.69 23.67 -44.95
CA GLU A 17 3.06 23.12 -44.88
C GLU A 17 3.51 22.91 -43.42
N LYS A 18 3.16 23.84 -42.51
CA LYS A 18 3.44 23.71 -41.08
C LYS A 18 2.61 22.61 -40.42
N ALA A 19 1.37 22.40 -40.86
CA ALA A 19 0.52 21.30 -40.41
C ALA A 19 1.04 19.94 -40.91
N MET A 20 1.48 19.85 -42.16
CA MET A 20 2.08 18.64 -42.73
C MET A 20 3.43 18.29 -42.10
N ARG A 21 4.22 19.28 -41.67
CA ARG A 21 5.48 19.05 -40.92
C ARG A 21 5.26 18.61 -39.47
N ARG A 22 4.05 18.78 -38.91
CA ARG A 22 3.71 18.25 -37.59
C ARG A 22 3.28 16.80 -37.75
N SER A 23 4.23 15.87 -37.69
CA SER A 23 3.92 14.46 -37.51
C SER A 23 2.99 14.31 -36.29
N PRO A 24 1.86 13.58 -36.39
CA PRO A 24 1.01 13.30 -35.24
C PRO A 24 1.88 12.66 -34.16
N ARG A 25 2.03 13.32 -33.01
CA ARG A 25 2.63 12.68 -31.84
C ARG A 25 1.74 11.50 -31.50
N ALA A 26 2.32 10.30 -31.46
CA ALA A 26 1.60 9.11 -31.01
C ALA A 26 0.92 9.44 -29.67
N PRO A 27 -0.38 9.15 -29.53
CA PRO A 27 -1.06 9.37 -28.26
C PRO A 27 -0.33 8.56 -27.19
N ARG A 28 0.11 9.23 -26.11
CA ARG A 28 0.63 8.53 -24.94
C ARG A 28 -0.47 7.59 -24.46
N ALA A 29 -0.18 6.28 -24.43
CA ALA A 29 -1.09 5.31 -23.85
C ALA A 29 -1.47 5.78 -22.43
N ALA A 30 -2.76 5.93 -22.16
CA ALA A 30 -3.23 6.30 -20.84
C ALA A 30 -2.79 5.21 -19.86
N ARG A 31 -2.01 5.58 -18.83
CA ARG A 31 -1.63 4.65 -17.76
C ARG A 31 -2.90 4.17 -17.07
N LYS A 32 -3.07 2.85 -16.92
CA LYS A 32 -4.20 2.30 -16.18
C LYS A 32 -4.03 2.66 -14.71
N ARG A 33 -5.14 2.86 -13.98
CA ARG A 33 -5.11 3.20 -12.55
C ARG A 33 -4.27 2.21 -11.72
N GLY A 34 -4.24 0.93 -12.12
CA GLY A 34 -3.42 -0.11 -11.48
C GLY A 34 -1.91 0.08 -11.61
N ASP A 35 -1.44 0.85 -12.59
CA ASP A 35 -0.01 1.15 -12.79
C ASP A 35 0.46 2.35 -11.96
N LEU A 36 -0.45 3.02 -11.25
CA LEU A 36 -0.08 4.15 -10.42
C LEU A 36 0.68 3.66 -9.19
N PRO A 37 1.85 4.25 -8.88
CA PRO A 37 2.56 3.97 -7.65
C PRO A 37 1.77 4.48 -6.44
N LEU A 38 1.83 3.75 -5.33
CA LEU A 38 1.06 4.04 -4.12
C LEU A 38 1.42 5.38 -3.49
N ARG A 39 2.64 5.90 -3.71
CA ARG A 39 3.00 7.28 -3.30
C ARG A 39 2.11 8.37 -3.92
N LEU A 40 1.43 8.08 -5.04
CA LEU A 40 0.44 8.98 -5.67
C LEU A 40 -0.99 8.72 -5.19
N LEU A 41 -1.19 7.68 -4.36
CA LEU A 41 -2.45 7.28 -3.74
C LEU A 41 -2.26 7.26 -2.20
N PRO A 42 -1.88 8.39 -1.57
CA PRO A 42 -1.43 8.41 -0.18
C PRO A 42 -2.49 7.90 0.82
N TRP A 43 -3.77 8.05 0.50
CA TRP A 43 -4.87 7.52 1.32
C TRP A 43 -4.88 5.99 1.41
N ASN A 44 -4.33 5.26 0.43
CA ASN A 44 -4.21 3.80 0.49
C ASN A 44 -3.18 3.38 1.55
N ILE A 45 -2.02 4.04 1.58
CA ILE A 45 -1.00 3.75 2.59
C ILE A 45 -1.52 4.21 3.95
N HIS A 46 -1.98 5.45 4.05
CA HIS A 46 -2.50 5.99 5.31
C HIS A 46 -3.64 5.13 5.88
N GLY A 47 -4.56 4.64 5.06
CA GLY A 47 -5.67 3.80 5.52
C GLY A 47 -5.23 2.52 6.24
N VAL A 48 -4.17 1.87 5.76
CA VAL A 48 -3.63 0.64 6.37
C VAL A 48 -2.94 0.93 7.70
N TRP A 49 -2.23 2.06 7.78
CA TRP A 49 -1.41 2.38 8.94
C TRP A 49 -2.14 3.16 10.04
N ALA A 50 -3.22 3.89 9.69
CA ALA A 50 -3.94 4.74 10.62
C ALA A 50 -4.48 4.00 11.86
N PRO A 51 -5.00 2.76 11.77
CA PRO A 51 -5.40 2.01 12.98
C PRO A 51 -4.23 1.76 13.93
N LEU A 52 -3.07 1.33 13.41
CA LEU A 52 -1.87 1.13 14.22
C LEU A 52 -1.39 2.45 14.85
N ASP A 53 -1.36 3.54 14.09
CA ASP A 53 -0.97 4.86 14.61
C ASP A 53 -1.86 5.32 15.78
N ARG A 54 -3.16 4.99 15.75
CA ARG A 54 -4.08 5.29 16.86
C ARG A 54 -3.79 4.44 18.10
N ILE A 55 -3.53 3.15 17.91
CA ILE A 55 -3.19 2.25 19.03
C ILE A 55 -1.92 2.76 19.74
N LEU A 56 -0.87 3.07 18.97
CA LEU A 56 0.38 3.61 19.51
C LEU A 56 0.16 4.92 20.26
N ALA A 57 -0.64 5.83 19.69
CA ALA A 57 -0.95 7.10 20.34
C ALA A 57 -1.74 6.94 21.65
N LYS A 58 -2.64 5.94 21.73
CA LYS A 58 -3.41 5.65 22.96
C LYS A 58 -2.50 5.08 24.04
N LEU A 59 -1.65 4.11 23.67
CA LEU A 59 -0.65 3.54 24.56
C LEU A 59 0.31 4.59 25.12
N GLU A 60 0.77 5.55 24.30
CA GLU A 60 1.60 6.67 24.78
C GLU A 60 0.86 7.62 25.72
N LEU A 61 -0.43 7.83 25.50
CA LEU A 61 -1.22 8.82 26.23
C LEU A 61 -1.68 8.31 27.60
N ASP A 62 -2.18 7.08 27.67
CA ASP A 62 -2.74 6.51 28.90
C ASP A 62 -2.36 5.05 29.16
N GLY A 63 -1.52 4.44 28.31
CA GLY A 63 -1.10 3.05 28.48
C GLY A 63 -2.19 2.03 28.19
N THR A 64 -3.29 2.42 27.51
CA THR A 64 -4.42 1.51 27.27
C THR A 64 -4.54 1.06 25.82
N ALA A 65 -4.95 -0.20 25.65
CA ALA A 65 -5.44 -0.76 24.40
C ALA A 65 -6.90 -1.22 24.57
N GLU A 66 -7.62 -1.37 23.46
CA GLU A 66 -9.02 -1.80 23.48
C GLU A 66 -9.10 -3.32 23.41
N TYR A 67 -9.89 -3.93 24.29
CA TYR A 67 -10.09 -5.37 24.35
C TYR A 67 -11.59 -5.70 24.35
N SER A 68 -11.94 -6.79 23.69
CA SER A 68 -13.28 -7.37 23.72
C SER A 68 -13.16 -8.89 23.79
N GLY A 69 -13.85 -9.51 24.76
CA GLY A 69 -13.78 -10.96 24.94
C GLY A 69 -12.38 -11.50 25.29
N GLY A 70 -11.49 -10.66 25.81
CA GLY A 70 -10.10 -11.03 26.11
C GLY A 70 -9.14 -10.92 24.92
N GLU A 71 -9.60 -10.45 23.76
CA GLU A 71 -8.76 -10.20 22.59
C GLU A 71 -8.56 -8.70 22.35
N PRO A 72 -7.37 -8.28 21.89
CA PRO A 72 -7.15 -6.89 21.49
C PRO A 72 -7.94 -6.60 20.21
N VAL A 73 -8.75 -5.55 20.22
CA VAL A 73 -9.64 -5.20 19.10
C VAL A 73 -9.40 -3.79 18.57
N LEU A 74 -9.65 -3.62 17.28
CA LEU A 74 -9.67 -2.31 16.61
C LEU A 74 -10.94 -2.20 15.78
N TYR A 75 -11.50 -1.00 15.78
CA TYR A 75 -12.58 -0.66 14.89
C TYR A 75 -12.02 -0.23 13.53
N ASP A 76 -12.44 -0.91 12.46
CA ASP A 76 -12.16 -0.50 11.08
C ASP A 76 -13.38 0.27 10.51
N PRO A 77 -13.26 1.60 10.31
CA PRO A 77 -14.33 2.39 9.70
C PRO A 77 -14.63 2.00 8.25
N GLY A 78 -13.67 1.35 7.57
CA GLY A 78 -13.81 0.92 6.17
C GLY A 78 -14.77 -0.25 6.00
N THR A 79 -14.72 -1.22 6.92
CA THR A 79 -15.65 -2.37 6.94
C THR A 79 -16.83 -2.16 7.90
N ASN A 80 -16.79 -1.12 8.72
CA ASN A 80 -17.75 -0.88 9.81
C ASN A 80 -17.84 -2.10 10.74
N ASP A 81 -16.67 -2.65 11.11
CA ASP A 81 -16.56 -3.87 11.90
C ASP A 81 -15.38 -3.83 12.87
N TRP A 82 -15.41 -4.70 13.87
CA TRP A 82 -14.33 -4.90 14.83
C TRP A 82 -13.44 -6.06 14.39
N HIS A 83 -12.14 -5.84 14.39
CA HIS A 83 -11.13 -6.84 14.03
C HIS A 83 -10.17 -7.06 15.18
N ASN A 84 -9.59 -8.26 15.24
CA ASN A 84 -8.49 -8.54 16.15
C ASN A 84 -7.25 -7.71 15.74
N SER A 85 -6.84 -6.80 16.63
CA SER A 85 -5.75 -5.86 16.37
C SER A 85 -4.42 -6.55 16.15
N ALA A 86 -4.10 -7.55 16.97
CA ALA A 86 -2.83 -8.25 16.88
C ALA A 86 -2.71 -9.01 15.56
N GLN A 87 -3.79 -9.64 15.08
CA GLN A 87 -3.81 -10.28 13.76
C GLN A 87 -3.68 -9.26 12.63
N ALA A 88 -4.41 -8.14 12.69
CA ALA A 88 -4.32 -7.11 11.67
C ALA A 88 -2.91 -6.50 11.56
N ILE A 89 -2.25 -6.24 12.70
CA ILE A 89 -0.88 -5.70 12.75
C ILE A 89 0.12 -6.72 12.18
N ARG A 90 -0.03 -8.01 12.51
CA ARG A 90 0.79 -9.07 11.89
C ARG A 90 0.65 -9.10 10.37
N GLY A 91 -0.57 -8.95 9.85
CA GLY A 91 -0.80 -8.86 8.40
C GLY A 91 -0.02 -7.72 7.73
N ILE A 92 0.28 -6.62 8.43
CA ILE A 92 1.15 -5.56 7.92
C ILE A 92 2.59 -6.07 7.74
N ALA A 93 3.12 -6.82 8.71
CA ALA A 93 4.45 -7.42 8.62
C ALA A 93 4.51 -8.44 7.47
N ASP A 94 3.55 -9.37 7.41
CA ASP A 94 3.48 -10.40 6.35
C ASP A 94 3.45 -9.77 4.95
N PHE A 95 2.63 -8.73 4.76
CA PHE A 95 2.57 -8.02 3.49
C PHE A 95 3.93 -7.46 3.07
N HIS A 96 4.67 -6.85 4.01
CA HIS A 96 5.98 -6.27 3.70
C HIS A 96 7.04 -7.35 3.46
N GLU A 97 6.96 -8.49 4.13
CA GLU A 97 7.83 -9.65 3.87
C GLU A 97 7.63 -10.21 2.47
N VAL A 98 6.36 -10.39 2.05
CA VAL A 98 6.02 -10.78 0.66
C VAL A 98 6.54 -9.75 -0.33
N ALA A 99 6.30 -8.46 -0.07
CA ALA A 99 6.79 -7.39 -0.93
C ALA A 99 8.33 -7.38 -1.03
N ALA A 100 9.03 -7.59 0.09
CA ALA A 100 10.48 -7.65 0.15
C ALA A 100 11.04 -8.83 -0.64
N LEU A 101 10.43 -10.01 -0.51
CA LEU A 101 10.79 -11.19 -1.31
C LEU A 101 10.66 -10.91 -2.81
N ARG A 102 9.55 -10.28 -3.22
CA ARG A 102 9.25 -9.99 -4.64
C ARG A 102 10.11 -8.88 -5.22
N LYS A 103 10.54 -7.92 -4.40
CA LYS A 103 11.32 -6.74 -4.82
C LYS A 103 12.81 -6.86 -4.52
N GLY A 104 13.24 -7.91 -3.81
CA GLY A 104 14.61 -8.08 -3.35
C GLY A 104 15.02 -7.03 -2.31
N TRP A 105 14.09 -6.59 -1.45
CA TRP A 105 14.40 -5.64 -0.39
C TRP A 105 14.93 -6.35 0.84
N THR A 106 15.88 -5.72 1.53
CA THR A 106 16.26 -6.09 2.89
C THR A 106 15.50 -5.20 3.85
N ILE A 107 14.56 -5.77 4.61
CA ILE A 107 13.72 -5.06 5.57
C ILE A 107 13.78 -5.75 6.93
N ASN A 108 13.41 -5.01 7.98
CA ASN A 108 13.20 -5.56 9.30
C ASN A 108 11.75 -5.30 9.74
N THR A 109 10.95 -6.36 9.80
CA THR A 109 9.55 -6.36 10.26
C THR A 109 9.41 -6.72 11.74
N GLU A 110 10.51 -7.09 12.42
CA GLU A 110 10.49 -7.59 13.79
C GLU A 110 9.84 -6.65 14.81
N PRO A 111 10.00 -5.31 14.74
CA PRO A 111 9.28 -4.42 15.65
C PRO A 111 7.75 -4.56 15.56
N ILE A 112 7.22 -4.77 14.35
CA ILE A 112 5.78 -4.90 14.10
C ILE A 112 5.27 -6.25 14.61
N THR A 113 6.00 -7.34 14.33
CA THR A 113 5.63 -8.70 14.77
C THR A 113 5.71 -8.83 16.30
N ARG A 114 6.77 -8.28 16.92
CA ARG A 114 6.93 -8.25 18.38
C ARG A 114 5.80 -7.47 19.05
N PHE A 115 5.49 -6.27 18.56
CA PHE A 115 4.41 -5.46 19.11
C PHE A 115 3.04 -6.16 19.03
N ALA A 116 2.74 -6.81 17.89
CA ALA A 116 1.52 -7.59 17.75
C ALA A 116 1.44 -8.75 18.74
N ARG A 117 2.57 -9.43 19.00
CA ARG A 117 2.65 -10.49 20.01
C ARG A 117 2.40 -9.96 21.42
N LEU A 118 3.01 -8.83 21.79
CA LEU A 118 2.80 -8.23 23.11
C LEU A 118 1.32 -7.87 23.33
N LEU A 119 0.66 -7.30 22.33
CA LEU A 119 -0.79 -7.05 22.37
C LEU A 119 -1.63 -8.32 22.52
N GLU A 120 -1.27 -9.40 21.82
CA GLU A 120 -2.00 -10.67 21.90
C GLU A 120 -1.86 -11.34 23.27
N LEU A 121 -0.69 -11.25 23.88
CA LEU A 121 -0.40 -11.85 25.17
C LEU A 121 -0.83 -10.99 26.37
N ASP A 122 -1.33 -9.77 26.10
CA ASP A 122 -1.59 -8.76 27.13
C ASP A 122 -0.36 -8.49 28.01
N ASP A 123 0.83 -8.54 27.39
CA ASP A 123 2.11 -8.29 28.03
C ASP A 123 2.42 -6.78 28.10
N GLU A 124 3.34 -6.41 28.99
CA GLU A 124 3.78 -5.01 29.14
C GLU A 124 4.41 -4.48 27.84
N ILE A 125 3.87 -3.38 27.33
CA ILE A 125 4.40 -2.66 26.17
C ILE A 125 5.20 -1.45 26.67
N THR A 126 6.48 -1.41 26.34
CA THR A 126 7.37 -0.33 26.76
C THR A 126 7.38 0.82 25.76
N GLN A 127 7.86 2.00 26.18
CA GLN A 127 8.08 3.12 25.26
C GLN A 127 9.05 2.76 24.13
N GLN A 128 10.05 1.92 24.40
CA GLN A 128 10.99 1.47 23.37
C GLN A 128 10.30 0.65 22.28
N ASP A 129 9.31 -0.19 22.64
CA ASP A 129 8.53 -0.95 21.66
C ASP A 129 7.74 -0.02 20.73
N ILE A 130 7.16 1.04 21.29
CA ILE A 130 6.42 2.06 20.53
C ILE A 130 7.36 2.80 19.58
N ASP A 131 8.53 3.24 20.06
CA ASP A 131 9.52 3.97 19.28
C ASP A 131 10.11 3.11 18.15
N ASP A 132 10.35 1.82 18.41
CA ASP A 132 10.80 0.85 17.43
C ASP A 132 9.77 0.66 16.31
N VAL A 133 8.48 0.52 16.67
CA VAL A 133 7.38 0.43 15.69
C VAL A 133 7.27 1.70 14.86
N ARG A 134 7.34 2.88 15.49
CA ARG A 134 7.31 4.17 14.78
C ARG A 134 8.45 4.26 13.78
N SER A 135 9.67 3.93 14.19
CA SER A 135 10.86 3.96 13.33
C SER A 135 10.74 2.98 12.16
N CYS A 136 10.32 1.74 12.43
CA CYS A 136 10.08 0.71 11.42
C CYS A 136 9.01 1.17 10.40
N SER A 137 7.90 1.71 10.90
CA SER A 137 6.75 2.12 10.08
C SER A 137 7.10 3.21 9.05
N VAL A 138 8.03 4.12 9.36
CA VAL A 138 8.49 5.15 8.40
C VAL A 138 9.18 4.51 7.19
N VAL A 139 10.05 3.54 7.44
CA VAL A 139 10.78 2.81 6.39
C VAL A 139 9.80 2.01 5.54
N LEU A 140 8.92 1.25 6.17
CA LEU A 140 7.95 0.39 5.49
C LEU A 140 6.95 1.19 4.63
N ARG A 141 6.43 2.31 5.14
CA ARG A 141 5.58 3.23 4.34
C ARG A 141 6.30 3.80 3.12
N THR A 142 7.58 4.12 3.26
CA THR A 142 8.40 4.64 2.15
C THR A 142 8.56 3.58 1.05
N LEU A 143 8.87 2.34 1.45
CA LEU A 143 8.99 1.22 0.53
C LEU A 143 7.65 0.89 -0.14
N ALA A 144 6.56 0.82 0.62
CA ALA A 144 5.22 0.62 0.09
C ALA A 144 4.83 1.68 -0.95
N GLY A 145 5.27 2.93 -0.77
CA GLY A 145 5.07 4.02 -1.74
C GLY A 145 5.65 3.76 -3.13
N SER A 146 6.66 2.88 -3.24
CA SER A 146 7.27 2.50 -4.51
C SER A 146 6.50 1.40 -5.26
N LEU A 147 5.60 0.69 -4.58
CA LEU A 147 4.75 -0.33 -5.20
C LEU A 147 3.68 0.32 -6.07
N THR A 148 3.29 -0.34 -7.15
CA THR A 148 2.07 0.01 -7.90
C THR A 148 0.83 -0.54 -7.20
N LEU A 149 -0.33 0.06 -7.47
CA LEU A 149 -1.61 -0.44 -6.96
C LEU A 149 -1.86 -1.90 -7.35
N ARG A 150 -1.45 -2.31 -8.55
CA ARG A 150 -1.55 -3.71 -9.00
C ARG A 150 -0.65 -4.63 -8.19
N GLU A 151 0.61 -4.23 -7.96
CA GLU A 151 1.55 -5.04 -7.17
C GLU A 151 1.08 -5.18 -5.72
N ALA A 152 0.64 -4.08 -5.11
CA ALA A 152 0.11 -4.11 -3.76
C ALA A 152 -1.11 -5.04 -3.63
N ARG A 153 -2.01 -5.06 -4.61
CA ARG A 153 -3.13 -6.02 -4.63
C ARG A 153 -2.64 -7.47 -4.75
N ALA A 154 -1.73 -7.73 -5.68
CA ALA A 154 -1.19 -9.08 -5.87
C ALA A 154 -0.48 -9.61 -4.61
N TYR A 155 0.27 -8.75 -3.91
CA TYR A 155 0.96 -9.14 -2.68
C TYR A 155 0.01 -9.30 -1.50
N LEU A 156 -1.07 -8.50 -1.44
CA LEU A 156 -2.13 -8.70 -0.46
C LEU A 156 -2.83 -10.05 -0.67
N ASP A 157 -3.18 -10.39 -1.91
CA ASP A 157 -3.81 -11.67 -2.24
C ASP A 157 -2.89 -12.85 -1.85
N GLU A 158 -1.59 -12.76 -2.15
CA GLU A 158 -0.58 -13.75 -1.75
C GLU A 158 -0.45 -13.87 -0.23
N THR A 159 -0.48 -12.75 0.49
CA THR A 159 -0.45 -12.72 1.96
C THR A 159 -1.69 -13.39 2.55
N CYS A 160 -2.89 -13.08 2.04
CA CYS A 160 -4.11 -13.74 2.48
C CYS A 160 -4.07 -15.25 2.23
N ILE A 161 -3.58 -15.69 1.07
CA ILE A 161 -3.41 -17.11 0.77
C ILE A 161 -2.45 -17.78 1.76
N LYS A 162 -1.29 -17.16 2.05
CA LYS A 162 -0.32 -17.67 3.04
C LYS A 162 -0.99 -17.87 4.40
N ILE A 163 -1.70 -16.86 4.89
CA ILE A 163 -2.41 -16.90 6.17
C ILE A 163 -3.47 -18.02 6.20
N GLU A 164 -4.26 -18.17 5.14
CA GLU A 164 -5.29 -19.19 5.08
C GLU A 164 -4.70 -20.62 5.01
N ILE A 165 -3.55 -20.81 4.36
CA ILE A 165 -2.82 -22.09 4.34
C ILE A 165 -2.29 -22.42 5.75
N GLU A 166 -1.72 -21.45 6.45
CA GLU A 166 -1.21 -21.62 7.82
C GLU A 166 -2.34 -21.98 8.79
N LYS A 167 -3.48 -21.28 8.71
CA LYS A 167 -4.69 -21.61 9.50
C LYS A 167 -5.22 -23.02 9.23
N ALA A 168 -5.13 -23.47 7.98
CA ALA A 168 -5.57 -24.81 7.59
C ALA A 168 -4.61 -25.92 8.07
N GLY A 169 -3.47 -25.57 8.68
CA GLY A 169 -2.46 -26.54 9.12
C GLY A 169 -1.78 -27.27 7.96
N LEU A 170 -1.81 -26.68 6.76
CA LEU A 170 -1.28 -27.27 5.52
C LEU A 170 0.20 -26.94 5.29
N THR A 171 0.88 -26.32 6.25
CA THR A 171 2.32 -26.15 6.23
C THR A 171 2.99 -27.46 6.62
N GLU A 172 3.46 -28.20 5.61
CA GLU A 172 4.31 -29.37 5.82
C GLU A 172 5.52 -28.96 6.69
N SER A 173 5.68 -29.60 7.85
CA SER A 173 6.92 -29.49 8.63
C SER A 173 8.08 -29.98 7.77
N PRO A 174 9.11 -29.16 7.49
CA PRO A 174 10.37 -29.72 7.04
C PRO A 174 10.94 -30.52 8.22
N ALA A 175 11.04 -31.84 8.02
CA ALA A 175 11.72 -32.77 8.91
C ALA A 175 13.23 -32.50 8.99
#